data_AF-A0AA46AF93-F1
#
_entry.id   AF-A0AA46AF93-F1
#
_cell.length_a   1.000
_cell.length_b   1.000
_cell.length_c   1.000
_cell.angle_alpha   90.00
_cell.angle_beta   90.00
_cell.angle_gamma   90.00
#
_symmetry.space_group_name_H-M   'P 1'
#
loop_
_entity.id
_entity.type
_entity.pdbx_description
1 polymer ?
#
loop_
_entity_poly.entity_id
_entity_poly.type
_entity_poly.pdbx_seq_one_letter_code
_entity_poly.pdbx_strand_id
1 'polypeptide(L)' 'MNQIQKLPVEERRRLNRLYRKGSITRKQFMQLMKNGLFDHERLEMKRKYLEFIKLHRDEWN' A
#
# COMPACT_ATOMS: atom_id res chain seq x y z
N MET A 1 13.80 21.21 -2.48
CA MET A 1 13.94 19.76 -2.19
C MET A 1 12.85 19.38 -1.18
N ASN A 2 11.69 18.90 -1.62
CA ASN A 2 10.71 18.35 -0.69
C ASN A 2 11.11 16.92 -0.36
N GLN A 3 11.86 16.72 0.74
CA GLN A 3 11.98 15.40 1.34
C GLN A 3 10.56 14.91 1.63
N ILE A 4 10.09 13.91 0.88
CA ILE A 4 8.81 13.27 1.11
C ILE A 4 8.90 12.57 2.46
N GLN A 5 8.38 13.23 3.50
CA GLN A 5 8.47 12.75 4.87
C GLN A 5 7.50 11.56 5.01
N LYS A 6 8.07 10.35 4.95
CA LYS A 6 7.31 9.12 5.10
C LYS A 6 6.67 9.11 6.49
N LEU A 7 5.37 8.81 6.55
CA LEU A 7 4.72 8.54 7.82
C LEU A 7 5.39 7.34 8.51
N PRO A 8 5.49 7.36 9.85
CA PRO A 8 5.91 6.20 10.62
C PRO A 8 5.15 4.95 10.21
N VAL A 9 5.80 3.78 10.27
CA VAL A 9 5.22 2.49 9.88
C VAL A 9 3.91 2.22 10.63
N GLU A 10 3.85 2.58 11.91
CA GLU A 10 2.67 2.37 12.75
C GLU A 10 1.45 3.18 12.31
N GLU A 11 1.64 4.46 12.01
CA GLU A 11 0.62 5.35 11.46
C GLU A 11 0.09 4.81 10.12
N ARG A 12 0.98 4.36 9.22
CA ARG A 12 0.58 3.74 7.94
C ARG A 12 -0.24 2.47 8.15
N ARG A 13 0.12 1.62 9.12
CA ARG A 13 -0.63 0.39 9.45
C ARG A 13 -2.01 0.72 10.02
N ARG A 14 -2.09 1.73 10.90
CA ARG A 14 -3.35 2.20 11.49
C ARG A 14 -4.29 2.74 10.42
N LEU A 15 -3.81 3.63 9.55
CA LEU A 15 -4.59 4.18 8.44
C LEU A 15 -5.07 3.07 7.48
N ASN A 16 -4.22 2.10 7.14
CA ASN A 16 -4.60 0.96 6.31
C ASN A 16 -5.73 0.12 6.94
N ARG A 17 -5.67 -0.11 8.26
CA ARG A 17 -6.73 -0.80 8.99
C ARG A 17 -8.05 -0.02 8.94
N LEU A 18 -8.00 1.30 9.17
CA LEU A 18 -9.19 2.15 9.12
C LEU A 18 -9.82 2.15 7.73
N TYR A 19 -9.01 2.24 6.67
CA TYR A 19 -9.49 2.17 5.29
C TYR A 19 -10.12 0.81 4.96
N ARG A 20 -9.46 -0.30 5.32
CA ARG A 20 -9.99 -1.66 5.12
C ARG A 20 -11.29 -1.92 5.88
N LYS A 21 -11.45 -1.31 7.05
CA LYS A 21 -12.69 -1.37 7.85
C LYS A 21 -13.81 -0.46 7.31
N GLY A 22 -13.53 0.38 6.31
CA GLY A 22 -14.48 1.36 5.80
C GLY A 22 -14.70 2.57 6.73
N SER A 23 -13.90 2.71 7.79
CA SER A 23 -14.02 3.81 8.77
C SER A 23 -13.58 5.16 8.20
N ILE A 24 -12.76 5.15 7.13
CA ILE A 24 -12.34 6.36 6.40
C ILE A 24 -12.48 6.12 4.90
N THR A 25 -12.83 7.18 4.18
CA THR A 25 -12.95 7.14 2.72
C THR A 25 -11.59 7.12 2.04
N ARG A 26 -11.54 6.70 0.77
CA ARG A 26 -10.32 6.75 -0.05
C ARG A 26 -9.68 8.15 -0.06
N LYS A 27 -10.51 9.20 -0.18
CA LYS A 27 -10.05 10.60 -0.22
C LYS A 27 -9.38 11.00 1.10
N GLN A 28 -10.01 10.69 2.24
CA GLN A 28 -9.44 10.94 3.57
C GLN A 28 -8.17 10.13 3.80
N PHE A 29 -8.15 8.85 3.42
CA PHE A 29 -6.98 8.01 3.52
C PHE A 29 -5.79 8.56 2.71
N MET A 30 -6.01 9.04 1.49
CA MET A 30 -4.95 9.64 0.67
C MET A 30 -4.44 10.98 1.23
N GLN A 31 -5.33 11.81 1.78
CA GLN A 31 -4.95 13.06 2.46
C GLN A 31 -4.11 12.78 3.72
N LEU A 32 -4.54 11.82 4.54
CA LEU A 32 -3.85 11.43 5.77
C LEU A 32 -2.49 10.80 5.49
N MET A 33 -2.35 10.06 4.39
CA MET A 33 -1.09 9.47 3.93
C MET A 33 -0.09 10.49 3.34
N LYS A 34 -0.39 11.79 3.38
CA LYS A 34 0.44 12.90 2.86
C LYS A 34 1.02 12.62 1.46
N ASN A 35 0.15 12.54 0.45
CA ASN A 35 0.49 12.57 -0.99
C ASN A 35 1.57 11.58 -1.45
N GLY A 36 1.16 10.33 -1.69
CA GLY A 36 1.76 9.53 -2.78
C GLY A 36 2.52 8.27 -2.38
N LEU A 37 2.89 8.08 -1.10
CA LEU A 37 3.68 6.90 -0.74
C LEU A 37 2.89 5.58 -0.68
N PHE A 38 1.56 5.67 -0.64
CA PHE A 38 0.68 4.50 -0.73
C PHE A 38 0.82 3.76 -2.06
N ASP A 39 1.10 4.50 -3.14
CA ASP A 39 1.24 3.90 -4.46
C ASP A 39 2.52 3.07 -4.55
N HIS A 40 3.65 3.57 -4.05
CA HIS A 40 4.93 2.89 -4.25
C HIS A 40 5.01 1.54 -3.52
N GLU A 41 4.64 1.48 -2.24
CA GLU A 41 4.67 0.21 -1.49
C GLU A 41 3.60 -0.78 -1.97
N ARG A 42 2.41 -0.29 -2.36
CA ARG A 42 1.35 -1.16 -2.89
C ARG A 42 1.72 -1.67 -4.29
N LEU A 43 2.33 -0.85 -5.13
CA LEU A 43 2.86 -1.24 -6.43
C LEU A 43 4.00 -2.24 -6.28
N GLU A 44 4.89 -2.05 -5.30
CA GLU A 44 5.96 -3.00 -5.01
C GLU A 44 5.42 -4.35 -4.53
N MET A 45 4.47 -4.35 -3.59
CA MET A 45 3.75 -5.56 -3.15
C MET A 45 3.03 -6.25 -4.30
N LYS A 46 2.33 -5.47 -5.15
CA LYS A 46 1.64 -6.00 -6.33
C LYS A 46 2.63 -6.62 -7.31
N ARG A 47 3.80 -5.99 -7.51
CA ARG A 47 4.86 -6.50 -8.40
C ARG A 47 5.41 -7.82 -7.88
N LYS A 48 5.77 -7.90 -6.59
CA LYS A 48 6.22 -9.13 -5.93
C LYS A 48 5.17 -10.25 -6.02
N TYR A 49 3.90 -9.92 -5.81
CA TYR A 49 2.80 -10.90 -5.92
C TYR A 49 2.62 -11.42 -7.36
N LEU A 50 2.72 -10.55 -8.36
CA LEU A 50 2.64 -10.97 -9.77
C LEU A 50 3.84 -11.80 -10.19
N GLU A 51 5.05 -11.48 -9.72
CA GLU A 51 6.24 -12.31 -9.94
C GLU A 51 6.09 -13.67 -9.28
N PHE A 52 5.58 -13.72 -8.04
CA PHE A 52 5.29 -14.97 -7.34
C PHE A 52 4.29 -15.84 -8.13
N ILE A 53 3.16 -15.29 -8.56
CA ILE A 53 2.19 -16.03 -9.40
C ILE A 53 2.85 -16.53 -10.68
N LYS A 54 3.67 -15.71 -11.34
CA LYS A 54 4.32 -16.09 -12.59
C LYS A 54 5.30 -17.25 -12.40
N LEU A 55 6.04 -17.27 -11.29
CA LEU A 55 7.02 -18.32 -10.96
C LEU A 55 6.34 -19.64 -10.58
N HIS A 56 5.19 -19.60 -9.90
CA HIS A 56 4.48 -20.79 -9.41
C HIS A 56 3.27 -21.19 -10.26
N ARG A 57 3.11 -20.61 -11.45
CA ARG A 57 1.96 -20.87 -12.34
C ARG A 57 1.93 -22.32 -12.85
N ASP A 58 3.10 -22.93 -13.00
CA ASP A 58 3.25 -24.30 -13.53
C ASP A 58 3.21 -25.39 -12.44
N GLU A 59 3.25 -25.03 -11.15
CA GLU A 59 3.15 -26.01 -10.05
C GLU A 59 1.70 -26.37 -9.68
N TRP A 60 0.72 -25.69 -10.28
CA TRP A 60 -0.72 -25.87 -10.02
C TRP A 60 -1.50 -26.37 -11.25
N ASN A 61 -0.81 -26.85 -12.29
CA ASN A 61 -1.39 -27.51 -13.46
C ASN A 61 -1.20 -29.03 -13.39
#